data_AF-A0A5C7AM75-F1
#
_entry.id   AF-A0A5C7AM75-F1
#
_cell.length_a   1.000
_cell.length_b   1.000
_cell.length_c   1.000
_cell.angle_alpha   90.00
_cell.angle_beta   90.00
_cell.angle_gamma   90.00
#
_symmetry.space_group_name_H-M   'P 1'
#
loop_
_entity.id
_entity.type
_entity.pdbx_description
1 polymer ?
#
loop_
_entity_poly.entity_id
_entity_poly.type
_entity_poly.pdbx_seq_one_letter_code
_entity_poly.pdbx_strand_id
1 'polypeptide(L)'
;MKNKIFKIRNIATILSVFFMVSCDTLLDQNETDFGKGPILAQFESSSTTANFITDGTVATYNVPIAIVGGNNLPLSQPVDITISVDPSSTAQAGVEFALEKTTYTIMPGDMSVNAEIKVDTKNLDPFDAKTLVLRIDSSSQGVSESNKTNIVLQAVCELDMSSFVGDYTSTTTRVAGERTSKVELGPYPNSLLITNAEAYGTDEILAVLSGDVTKPTITFIEKEAILYVHATYGDLWATTISPGLSTYNSCDYSMNLEFKRCVSIGCFGGSRKITLVKQ
;
A
#
# COMPACT_ATOMS: atom_id res chain seq x y z
N MET A 1 -47.80 34.95 56.09
CA MET A 1 -47.64 34.04 54.93
C MET A 1 -46.18 33.76 54.51
N LYS A 2 -45.15 34.43 55.05
CA LYS A 2 -43.74 34.21 54.64
C LYS A 2 -43.06 32.95 55.20
N ASN A 3 -43.56 32.38 56.32
CA ASN A 3 -42.91 31.22 56.98
C ASN A 3 -43.31 29.84 56.43
N LYS A 4 -44.33 29.75 55.56
CA LYS A 4 -44.72 28.47 54.92
C LYS A 4 -43.97 28.21 53.61
N ILE A 5 -43.54 29.26 52.91
CA ILE A 5 -42.79 29.16 51.64
C ILE A 5 -41.36 28.66 51.88
N PHE A 6 -40.75 29.01 53.02
CA PHE A 6 -39.38 28.60 53.34
C PHE A 6 -39.24 27.10 53.68
N LYS A 7 -40.29 26.46 54.24
CA LYS A 7 -40.27 25.03 54.58
C LYS A 7 -40.45 24.12 53.35
N ILE A 8 -41.20 24.55 52.34
CA ILE A 8 -41.41 23.78 51.10
C ILE A 8 -40.16 23.83 50.21
N ARG A 9 -39.43 24.95 50.21
CA ARG A 9 -38.19 25.11 49.43
C ARG A 9 -37.06 24.20 49.91
N ASN A 10 -36.96 23.92 51.21
CA ASN A 10 -35.92 23.04 51.75
C ASN A 10 -36.24 21.54 51.62
N ILE A 11 -37.51 21.16 51.45
CA ILE A 11 -37.91 19.77 51.21
C ILE A 11 -37.70 19.40 49.72
N ALA A 12 -37.95 20.33 48.80
CA ALA A 12 -37.71 20.11 47.37
C ALA A 12 -36.22 19.88 47.04
N THR A 13 -35.30 20.55 47.75
CA THR A 13 -33.85 20.39 47.52
C THR A 13 -33.31 19.03 48.03
N ILE A 14 -33.89 18.47 49.10
CA ILE A 14 -33.47 17.16 49.63
C ILE A 14 -33.99 16.00 48.76
N LEU A 15 -35.16 16.17 48.13
CA LEU A 15 -35.73 15.15 47.24
C LEU A 15 -35.01 15.08 45.87
N SER A 16 -34.38 16.18 45.42
CA SER A 16 -33.67 16.23 44.13
C SER A 16 -32.29 15.54 44.14
N VAL A 17 -31.70 15.27 45.32
CA VAL A 17 -30.39 14.60 45.43
C VAL A 17 -30.54 13.06 45.40
N PHE A 18 -31.73 12.54 45.69
CA PHE A 18 -31.99 11.09 45.63
C PHE A 18 -32.18 10.52 44.22
N PHE A 19 -32.42 11.37 43.21
CA PHE A 19 -32.58 10.93 41.81
C PHE A 19 -31.27 10.89 41.01
N MET A 20 -30.13 11.26 41.60
CA MET A 20 -28.82 11.20 40.90
C MET A 20 -27.95 9.99 41.28
N VAL A 21 -28.44 9.05 42.09
CA VAL A 21 -27.63 7.90 42.57
C VAL A 21 -28.05 6.56 41.93
N SER A 22 -28.85 6.55 40.86
CA SER A 22 -29.40 5.30 40.31
C SER A 22 -29.27 5.13 38.81
N CYS A 23 -28.16 5.54 38.20
CA CYS A 23 -27.88 5.23 36.79
C CYS A 23 -26.55 4.54 36.52
N ASP A 24 -25.80 4.13 37.55
CA ASP A 24 -24.48 3.47 37.37
C ASP A 24 -24.46 1.99 37.79
N THR A 25 -25.60 1.45 38.24
CA THR A 25 -25.74 0.03 38.62
C THR A 25 -26.65 -0.76 37.68
N LEU A 26 -27.14 -0.15 36.60
CA LEU A 26 -27.94 -0.81 35.54
C LEU A 26 -27.15 -0.99 34.23
N LEU A 27 -25.95 -0.43 34.14
CA LEU A 27 -24.98 -0.78 33.11
C LEU A 27 -24.05 -1.83 33.73
N ASP A 28 -24.46 -3.07 33.57
CA ASP A 28 -23.67 -4.30 33.60
C ASP A 28 -22.21 -4.13 34.07
N GLN A 29 -21.95 -4.34 35.37
CA GLN A 29 -20.61 -4.48 35.92
C GLN A 29 -19.96 -5.83 35.59
N ASN A 30 -20.52 -6.63 34.67
CA ASN A 30 -19.68 -7.54 33.92
C ASN A 30 -18.94 -6.71 32.88
N GLU A 31 -17.73 -6.26 33.22
CA GLU A 31 -16.73 -6.01 32.18
C GLU A 31 -16.81 -7.18 31.20
N THR A 32 -17.14 -6.88 29.96
CA THR A 32 -17.11 -7.90 28.91
C THR A 32 -15.64 -8.30 28.78
N ASP A 33 -15.27 -9.39 29.43
CA ASP A 33 -13.93 -9.95 29.42
C ASP A 33 -13.68 -10.56 28.04
N PHE A 34 -13.25 -9.71 27.10
CA PHE A 34 -12.84 -10.12 25.76
C PHE A 34 -11.58 -11.01 25.77
N GLY A 35 -10.94 -11.19 26.93
CA GLY A 35 -9.69 -11.92 27.13
C GLY A 35 -9.83 -13.45 27.21
N LYS A 36 -11.05 -13.98 27.35
CA LYS A 36 -11.30 -15.43 27.48
C LYS A 36 -11.71 -16.12 26.18
N GLY A 37 -11.67 -15.42 25.05
CA GLY A 37 -11.94 -15.99 23.74
C GLY A 37 -10.94 -17.09 23.37
N PRO A 38 -11.32 -18.04 22.47
CA PRO A 38 -10.40 -19.06 21.99
C PRO A 38 -9.20 -18.41 21.29
N ILE A 39 -8.04 -19.06 21.37
CA ILE A 39 -6.84 -18.66 20.62
C ILE A 39 -6.91 -19.30 19.24
N LEU A 40 -6.76 -18.50 18.19
CA LEU A 40 -6.92 -18.90 16.81
C LEU A 40 -5.67 -18.53 16.01
N ALA A 41 -5.17 -19.46 15.18
CA ALA A 41 -4.14 -19.18 14.19
C ALA A 41 -4.76 -18.60 12.91
N GLN A 42 -4.13 -17.58 12.34
CA GLN A 42 -4.55 -16.91 11.10
C GLN A 42 -3.37 -16.29 10.36
N PHE A 43 -3.56 -15.96 9.08
CA PHE A 43 -2.61 -15.07 8.39
C PHE A 43 -2.82 -13.62 8.86
N GLU A 44 -1.75 -12.83 8.96
CA GLU A 44 -1.88 -11.42 9.36
C GLU A 44 -2.58 -10.56 8.31
N SER A 45 -2.55 -10.97 7.05
CA SER A 45 -3.20 -10.29 5.93
C SER A 45 -3.93 -11.31 5.07
N SER A 46 -5.15 -10.99 4.65
CA SER A 46 -5.95 -11.83 3.75
C SER A 46 -5.55 -11.70 2.29
N SER A 47 -4.85 -10.62 1.93
CA SER A 47 -4.36 -10.37 0.57
C SER A 47 -3.12 -9.48 0.60
N THR A 48 -2.16 -9.75 -0.28
CA THR A 48 -0.94 -8.97 -0.46
C THR A 48 -0.43 -9.08 -1.90
N THR A 49 0.27 -8.06 -2.37
CA THR A 49 1.02 -8.11 -3.63
C THR A 49 2.50 -8.10 -3.29
N ALA A 50 3.21 -9.14 -3.71
CA ALA A 50 4.64 -9.28 -3.56
C ALA A 50 5.30 -9.00 -4.92
N ASN A 51 6.13 -7.96 -4.97
CA ASN A 51 6.85 -7.55 -6.17
C ASN A 51 8.24 -8.21 -6.20
N PHE A 52 8.57 -8.87 -7.31
CA PHE A 52 9.83 -9.58 -7.51
C PHE A 52 10.51 -9.11 -8.78
N ILE A 53 11.80 -8.79 -8.69
CA ILE A 53 12.61 -8.43 -9.86
C ILE A 53 12.84 -9.69 -10.70
N THR A 54 12.56 -9.64 -12.00
CA THR A 54 12.75 -10.76 -12.94
C THR A 54 14.22 -10.90 -13.35
N ASP A 55 15.09 -11.20 -12.39
CA ASP A 55 16.53 -11.39 -12.60
C ASP A 55 16.94 -12.87 -12.80
N GLY A 56 15.97 -13.78 -12.70
CA GLY A 56 16.17 -15.22 -12.83
C GLY A 56 16.71 -15.90 -11.56
N THR A 57 16.68 -15.21 -10.42
CA THR A 57 17.04 -15.76 -9.12
C THR A 57 15.83 -16.34 -8.38
N VAL A 58 16.09 -17.08 -7.31
CA VAL A 58 15.05 -17.55 -6.39
C VAL A 58 14.95 -16.59 -5.22
N ALA A 59 13.82 -15.89 -5.11
CA ALA A 59 13.55 -14.97 -4.01
C ALA A 59 12.88 -15.70 -2.84
N THR A 60 13.15 -15.27 -1.60
CA THR A 60 12.41 -15.76 -0.41
C THR A 60 11.36 -14.73 -0.01
N TYR A 61 10.12 -15.16 0.11
CA TYR A 61 9.00 -14.35 0.58
C TYR A 61 8.46 -14.92 1.90
N ASN A 62 8.31 -14.03 2.89
CA ASN A 62 7.85 -14.40 4.22
C ASN A 62 6.38 -14.06 4.37
N VAL A 63 5.57 -15.06 4.70
CA VAL A 63 4.14 -14.93 4.95
C VAL A 63 3.89 -15.05 6.45
N PRO A 64 3.56 -13.95 7.14
CA PRO A 64 3.36 -13.99 8.58
C PRO A 64 2.05 -14.71 8.93
N ILE A 65 2.18 -15.67 9.84
CA ILE A 65 1.09 -16.39 10.48
C ILE A 65 1.10 -15.99 11.95
N ALA A 66 -0.02 -15.50 12.46
CA ALA A 66 -0.16 -15.02 13.82
C ALA A 66 -1.22 -15.79 14.59
N ILE A 67 -1.12 -15.74 15.91
CA ILE A 67 -2.18 -16.13 16.83
C ILE A 67 -2.94 -14.89 17.31
N VAL A 68 -4.26 -15.01 17.37
CA VAL A 68 -5.17 -13.98 17.89
C VAL A 68 -6.13 -14.59 18.92
N GLY A 69 -6.72 -13.75 19.75
CA GLY A 69 -7.64 -14.19 20.80
C GLY A 69 -6.96 -14.41 22.15
N GLY A 70 -7.70 -14.95 23.13
CA GLY A 70 -7.30 -14.90 24.53
C GLY A 70 -7.10 -13.44 25.01
N ASN A 71 -6.11 -13.23 25.89
CA ASN A 71 -5.73 -11.89 26.37
C ASN A 71 -4.85 -11.11 25.39
N ASN A 72 -4.67 -11.60 24.16
CA ASN A 72 -3.73 -11.05 23.17
C ASN A 72 -2.29 -10.94 23.71
N LEU A 73 -1.92 -11.91 24.55
CA LEU A 73 -0.58 -12.05 25.13
C LEU A 73 0.12 -13.25 24.52
N PRO A 74 1.46 -13.24 24.44
CA PRO A 74 2.22 -14.39 24.00
C PRO A 74 1.91 -15.64 24.84
N LEU A 75 1.89 -16.79 24.19
CA LEU A 75 1.59 -18.05 24.85
C LEU A 75 2.82 -18.61 25.55
N SER A 76 2.59 -19.35 26.63
CA SER A 76 3.64 -20.07 27.36
C SER A 76 3.97 -21.45 26.78
N GLN A 77 3.28 -21.84 25.70
CA GLN A 77 3.42 -23.13 25.03
C GLN A 77 3.57 -22.92 23.51
N PRO A 78 4.28 -23.83 22.81
CA PRO A 78 4.40 -23.75 21.36
C PRO A 78 3.06 -24.00 20.66
N VAL A 79 2.85 -23.35 19.52
CA VAL A 79 1.69 -23.58 18.65
C VAL A 79 2.16 -24.12 17.32
N ASP A 80 1.77 -25.36 17.01
CA ASP A 80 2.08 -26.02 15.74
C ASP A 80 0.98 -25.73 14.73
N ILE A 81 1.37 -25.35 13.53
CA ILE A 81 0.50 -24.90 12.45
C ILE A 81 0.89 -25.65 11.19
N THR A 82 -0.09 -26.19 10.46
CA THR A 82 0.14 -26.78 9.14
C THR A 82 -0.59 -25.98 8.07
N ILE A 83 0.12 -25.67 6.99
CA ILE A 83 -0.40 -24.95 5.84
C ILE A 83 -0.31 -25.79 4.57
N SER A 84 -1.16 -25.47 3.60
CA SER A 84 -1.08 -25.97 2.23
C SER A 84 -1.42 -24.91 1.21
N VAL A 85 -1.18 -25.25 -0.05
CA VAL A 85 -1.62 -24.46 -1.21
C VAL A 85 -3.09 -24.78 -1.46
N ASP A 86 -3.93 -23.75 -1.48
CA ASP A 86 -5.34 -23.91 -1.79
C ASP A 86 -5.52 -24.15 -3.31
N PRO A 87 -6.43 -25.06 -3.74
CA PRO A 87 -6.65 -25.36 -5.15
C PRO A 87 -7.13 -24.17 -6.01
N SER A 88 -7.57 -23.08 -5.38
CA SER A 88 -7.91 -21.84 -6.08
C SER A 88 -6.70 -21.02 -6.55
N SER A 89 -5.49 -21.43 -6.18
CA SER A 89 -4.24 -20.79 -6.64
C SER A 89 -4.10 -20.88 -8.16
N THR A 90 -3.69 -19.77 -8.77
CA THR A 90 -3.29 -19.75 -10.19
C THR A 90 -1.79 -19.91 -10.37
N ALA A 91 -1.00 -19.66 -9.34
CA ALA A 91 0.43 -20.01 -9.29
C ALA A 91 0.60 -21.53 -9.08
N GLN A 92 1.58 -22.13 -9.74
CA GLN A 92 1.88 -23.55 -9.73
C GLN A 92 3.17 -23.85 -8.95
N ALA A 93 3.09 -24.82 -8.04
CA ALA A 93 4.25 -25.27 -7.29
C ALA A 93 5.27 -25.96 -8.22
N GLY A 94 6.55 -25.64 -8.05
CA GLY A 94 7.65 -26.08 -8.92
C GLY A 94 7.80 -25.25 -10.21
N VAL A 95 6.89 -24.31 -10.49
CA VAL A 95 6.98 -23.38 -11.62
C VAL A 95 7.22 -21.97 -11.10
N GLU A 96 6.21 -21.30 -10.54
CA GLU A 96 6.38 -19.94 -10.02
C GLU A 96 6.88 -19.92 -8.57
N PHE A 97 6.62 -20.97 -7.79
CA PHE A 97 7.04 -21.04 -6.39
C PHE A 97 7.31 -22.46 -5.89
N ALA A 98 7.97 -22.58 -4.75
CA ALA A 98 8.13 -23.80 -3.99
C ALA A 98 7.85 -23.54 -2.50
N LEU A 99 7.14 -24.49 -1.87
CA LEU A 99 6.88 -24.50 -0.44
C LEU A 99 7.65 -25.67 0.19
N GLU A 100 8.86 -25.38 0.67
CA GLU A 100 9.78 -26.40 1.19
C GLU A 100 9.34 -26.96 2.55
N LYS A 101 8.57 -26.18 3.30
CA LYS A 101 8.06 -26.51 4.63
C LYS A 101 6.58 -26.14 4.74
N THR A 102 5.78 -27.05 5.28
CA THR A 102 4.34 -26.88 5.46
C THR A 102 3.94 -26.80 6.94
N THR A 103 4.79 -27.24 7.86
CA THR A 103 4.53 -27.20 9.30
C THR A 103 5.39 -26.15 9.97
N TYR A 104 4.80 -25.24 10.71
CA TYR A 104 5.45 -24.13 11.40
C TYR A 104 5.11 -24.15 12.88
N THR A 105 6.02 -23.68 13.72
CA THR A 105 5.80 -23.61 15.17
C THR A 105 6.03 -22.19 15.62
N ILE A 106 5.00 -21.57 16.22
CA ILE A 106 5.16 -20.32 16.98
C ILE A 106 5.72 -20.72 18.35
N MET A 107 6.91 -20.23 18.68
CA MET A 107 7.59 -20.59 19.92
C MET A 107 6.93 -19.90 21.12
N PRO A 108 7.07 -20.45 22.35
CA PRO A 108 6.61 -19.76 23.56
C PRO A 108 7.19 -18.36 23.66
N GLY A 109 6.35 -17.37 23.96
CA GLY A 109 6.75 -15.96 24.02
C GLY A 109 6.61 -15.20 22.70
N ASP A 110 6.39 -15.90 21.58
CA ASP A 110 6.09 -15.28 20.28
C ASP A 110 4.59 -15.24 20.00
N MET A 111 4.19 -14.34 19.10
CA MET A 111 2.82 -14.22 18.61
C MET A 111 2.67 -14.56 17.12
N SER A 112 3.77 -14.70 16.40
CA SER A 112 3.76 -15.01 14.98
C SER A 112 4.99 -15.78 14.53
N VAL A 113 4.87 -16.41 13.37
CA VAL A 113 5.95 -17.11 12.67
C VAL A 113 5.80 -16.84 11.17
N ASN A 114 6.91 -16.76 10.45
CA ASN A 114 6.89 -16.59 9.00
C ASN A 114 6.92 -17.94 8.29
N ALA A 115 5.95 -18.18 7.42
CA ALA A 115 6.04 -19.21 6.41
C ALA A 115 6.90 -18.73 5.23
N GLU A 116 7.96 -19.46 4.92
CA GLU A 116 8.85 -19.11 3.82
C GLU A 116 8.35 -19.74 2.52
N ILE A 117 8.21 -18.91 1.49
CA ILE A 117 7.98 -19.34 0.11
C ILE A 117 9.23 -19.02 -0.70
N LYS A 118 9.71 -19.98 -1.48
CA LYS A 118 10.73 -19.74 -2.50
C LYS A 118 10.03 -19.40 -3.82
N VAL A 119 10.30 -18.24 -4.39
CA VAL A 119 9.66 -17.76 -5.62
C VAL A 119 10.69 -17.80 -6.74
N ASP A 120 10.40 -18.52 -7.82
CA ASP A 120 11.25 -18.56 -9.00
C ASP A 120 10.92 -17.37 -9.90
N THR A 121 11.72 -16.32 -9.80
CA THR A 121 11.46 -15.05 -10.49
C THR A 121 11.58 -15.18 -12.01
N LYS A 122 12.27 -16.21 -12.51
CA LYS A 122 12.42 -16.46 -13.95
C LYS A 122 11.11 -16.79 -14.62
N ASN A 123 10.21 -17.45 -13.90
CA ASN A 123 8.95 -17.97 -14.45
C ASN A 123 7.78 -17.02 -14.22
N LEU A 124 8.02 -15.84 -13.64
CA LEU A 124 6.99 -14.82 -13.45
C LEU A 124 6.82 -13.98 -14.72
N ASP A 125 5.56 -13.72 -15.08
CA ASP A 125 5.19 -12.82 -16.17
C ASP A 125 4.78 -11.45 -15.59
N PRO A 126 5.43 -10.34 -15.96
CA PRO A 126 5.06 -9.01 -15.46
C PRO A 126 3.67 -8.54 -15.90
N PHE A 127 3.12 -9.12 -16.97
CA PHE A 127 1.81 -8.76 -17.54
C PHE A 127 0.70 -9.78 -17.23
N ASP A 128 1.05 -10.92 -16.64
CA ASP A 128 0.11 -11.98 -16.22
C ASP A 128 0.50 -12.52 -14.83
N ALA A 129 0.37 -11.66 -13.83
CA ALA A 129 0.69 -11.98 -12.44
C ALA A 129 -0.18 -13.14 -11.93
N LYS A 130 0.47 -14.12 -11.28
CA LYS A 130 -0.19 -15.28 -10.70
C LYS A 130 -0.47 -15.07 -9.22
N THR A 131 -1.54 -15.69 -8.72
CA THR A 131 -1.95 -15.62 -7.33
C THR A 131 -1.70 -16.97 -6.66
N LEU A 132 -0.87 -16.95 -5.62
CA LEU A 132 -0.72 -18.06 -4.69
C LEU A 132 -1.70 -17.86 -3.54
N VAL A 133 -2.57 -18.84 -3.31
CA VAL A 133 -3.48 -18.86 -2.16
C VAL A 133 -2.97 -19.89 -1.17
N LEU A 134 -2.53 -19.44 0.00
CA LEU A 134 -2.18 -20.34 1.11
C LEU A 134 -3.36 -20.49 2.06
N ARG A 135 -3.48 -21.68 2.66
CA ARG A 135 -4.48 -21.99 3.69
C ARG A 135 -3.85 -22.64 4.90
N ILE A 136 -4.28 -22.27 6.10
CA ILE A 136 -4.00 -23.00 7.34
C ILE A 136 -4.99 -24.18 7.42
N ASP A 137 -4.46 -25.40 7.36
CA ASP A 137 -5.26 -26.63 7.45
C ASP A 137 -5.49 -27.04 8.91
N SER A 138 -4.50 -26.85 9.77
CA SER A 138 -4.59 -27.21 11.18
C SER A 138 -3.71 -26.34 12.07
N SER A 139 -4.10 -26.26 13.34
CA SER A 139 -3.39 -25.62 14.44
C SER A 139 -3.54 -26.48 15.69
N SER A 140 -2.53 -26.52 16.56
CA SER A 140 -2.66 -27.15 17.89
C SER A 140 -3.60 -26.38 18.82
N GLN A 141 -3.97 -25.15 18.44
CA GLN A 141 -5.04 -24.34 19.05
C GLN A 141 -6.29 -24.39 18.15
N GLY A 142 -6.97 -23.26 17.92
CA GLY A 142 -7.98 -23.15 16.86
C GLY A 142 -7.43 -22.59 15.56
N VAL A 143 -8.20 -22.73 14.49
CA VAL A 143 -7.96 -22.07 13.19
C VAL A 143 -9.05 -21.02 12.99
N SER A 144 -8.66 -19.80 12.64
CA SER A 144 -9.58 -18.69 12.38
C SER A 144 -10.33 -18.87 11.06
N GLU A 145 -11.45 -18.18 10.87
CA GLU A 145 -12.08 -18.04 9.55
C GLU A 145 -11.19 -17.25 8.56
N SER A 146 -10.23 -16.47 9.07
CA SER A 146 -9.19 -15.80 8.27
C SER A 146 -7.99 -16.73 8.01
N ASN A 147 -8.26 -18.00 7.72
CA ASN A 147 -7.23 -19.03 7.49
C ASN A 147 -6.66 -19.05 6.07
N LYS A 148 -7.05 -18.12 5.20
CA LYS A 148 -6.52 -18.00 3.84
C LYS A 148 -5.83 -16.67 3.61
N THR A 149 -4.80 -16.68 2.78
CA THR A 149 -4.16 -15.46 2.29
C THR A 149 -3.88 -15.57 0.79
N ASN A 150 -4.17 -14.48 0.07
CA ASN A 150 -3.90 -14.35 -1.34
C ASN A 150 -2.61 -13.56 -1.53
N ILE A 151 -1.63 -14.14 -2.23
CA ILE A 151 -0.34 -13.52 -2.51
C ILE A 151 -0.21 -13.40 -4.02
N VAL A 152 -0.33 -12.17 -4.53
CA VAL A 152 -0.08 -11.89 -5.95
C VAL A 152 1.43 -11.85 -6.15
N LEU A 153 1.96 -12.77 -6.96
CA LEU A 153 3.36 -12.83 -7.35
C LEU A 153 3.56 -11.93 -8.58
N GLN A 154 3.86 -10.66 -8.34
CA GLN A 154 4.02 -9.66 -9.38
C GLN A 154 5.48 -9.59 -9.81
N ALA A 155 5.75 -9.87 -11.09
CA ALA A 155 7.04 -9.61 -11.69
C ALA A 155 7.21 -8.11 -11.97
N VAL A 156 8.41 -7.59 -11.70
CA VAL A 156 8.85 -6.25 -12.10
C VAL A 156 10.18 -6.37 -12.83
N CYS A 157 10.38 -5.55 -13.87
CA CYS A 157 11.60 -5.58 -14.66
C CYS A 157 12.66 -4.66 -14.06
N GLU A 158 13.93 -4.99 -14.29
CA GLU A 158 15.06 -4.14 -13.92
C GLU A 158 14.92 -2.74 -14.54
N LEU A 159 15.47 -1.74 -13.85
CA LEU A 159 15.48 -0.38 -14.36
C LEU A 159 16.59 -0.22 -15.42
N ASP A 160 16.19 -0.20 -16.69
CA ASP A 160 17.06 0.23 -17.78
C ASP A 160 16.61 1.59 -18.31
N MET A 161 17.34 2.64 -17.94
CA MET A 161 17.05 4.01 -18.36
C MET A 161 17.09 4.20 -19.89
N SER A 162 17.93 3.43 -20.60
CA SER A 162 18.02 3.54 -22.06
C SER A 162 16.74 3.05 -22.75
N SER A 163 16.07 2.07 -22.14
CA SER A 163 14.79 1.57 -22.60
C SER A 163 13.61 2.53 -22.37
N PHE A 164 13.79 3.63 -21.64
CA PHE A 164 12.78 4.71 -21.56
C PHE A 164 12.92 5.76 -22.67
N VAL A 165 14.00 5.75 -23.44
CA VAL A 165 14.20 6.73 -24.52
C VAL A 165 13.32 6.38 -25.72
N GLY A 166 12.69 7.40 -26.32
CA GLY A 166 11.88 7.25 -27.53
C GLY A 166 10.69 8.19 -27.61
N ASP A 167 9.80 7.88 -28.54
CA ASP A 167 8.54 8.58 -28.73
C ASP A 167 7.42 7.90 -27.91
N TYR A 168 6.55 8.73 -27.35
CA TYR A 168 5.48 8.33 -26.46
C TYR A 168 4.15 8.92 -26.90
N THR A 169 3.10 8.11 -26.86
CA THR A 169 1.74 8.62 -26.86
C THR A 169 1.46 9.21 -25.48
N SER A 170 1.20 10.51 -25.40
CA SER A 170 0.81 11.18 -24.16
C SER A 170 -0.64 11.63 -24.17
N THR A 171 -1.30 11.41 -23.02
CA THR A 171 -2.67 11.82 -22.76
C THR A 171 -2.72 12.64 -21.48
N THR A 172 -3.50 13.71 -21.49
CA THR A 172 -3.67 14.60 -20.33
C THR A 172 -5.13 15.00 -20.22
N THR A 173 -5.57 15.28 -18.99
CA THR A 173 -6.93 15.73 -18.71
C THR A 173 -7.23 17.13 -19.25
N ARG A 174 -6.21 17.88 -19.69
CA ARG A 174 -6.35 19.28 -20.10
C ARG A 174 -6.73 19.49 -21.57
N VAL A 175 -6.23 18.65 -22.46
CA VAL A 175 -6.40 18.82 -23.92
C VAL A 175 -6.97 17.52 -24.45
N ALA A 176 -8.02 17.61 -25.24
CA ALA A 176 -8.59 16.45 -25.90
C ALA A 176 -7.62 15.91 -26.97
N GLY A 177 -7.45 14.59 -27.01
CA GLY A 177 -6.64 13.90 -28.00
C GLY A 177 -5.27 13.45 -27.49
N GLU A 178 -4.79 12.37 -28.10
CA GLU A 178 -3.43 11.86 -27.95
C GLU A 178 -2.44 12.78 -28.68
N ARG A 179 -1.19 12.80 -28.19
CA ARG A 179 -0.08 13.50 -28.84
C ARG A 179 1.20 12.70 -28.73
N THR A 180 2.20 13.09 -29.50
CA THR A 180 3.56 12.55 -29.37
C THR A 180 4.39 13.42 -28.43
N SER A 181 4.89 12.81 -27.37
CA SER A 181 5.92 13.36 -26.49
C SER A 181 7.22 12.64 -26.74
N LYS A 182 8.36 13.32 -26.56
CA LYS A 182 9.68 12.72 -26.73
C LYS A 182 10.35 12.57 -25.38
N VAL A 183 10.94 11.41 -25.12
CA VAL A 183 11.67 11.09 -23.90
C VAL A 183 13.13 10.84 -24.23
N GLU A 184 14.01 11.57 -23.55
CA GLU A 184 15.47 11.47 -23.67
C GLU A 184 16.09 11.25 -22.28
N LEU A 185 17.36 10.84 -22.23
CA LEU A 185 18.09 10.78 -20.96
C LEU A 185 18.33 12.20 -20.42
N GLY A 186 18.03 12.39 -19.15
CA GLY A 186 18.36 13.63 -18.45
C GLY A 186 19.83 13.68 -18.01
N PRO A 187 20.30 14.86 -17.56
CA PRO A 187 21.70 15.08 -17.17
C PRO A 187 22.10 14.43 -15.83
N TYR A 188 21.14 13.91 -15.06
CA TYR A 188 21.37 13.31 -13.74
C TYR A 188 21.15 11.79 -13.76
N PRO A 189 21.73 11.04 -12.79
CA PRO A 189 21.42 9.63 -12.61
C PRO A 189 19.90 9.39 -12.50
N ASN A 190 19.41 8.37 -13.20
CA ASN A 190 18.01 7.98 -13.27
C ASN A 190 17.05 9.11 -13.70
N SER A 191 17.53 10.11 -14.44
CA SER A 191 16.69 11.20 -14.92
C SER A 191 16.32 11.05 -16.39
N LEU A 192 15.12 11.53 -16.73
CA LEU A 192 14.56 11.61 -18.07
C LEU A 192 14.17 13.05 -18.37
N LEU A 193 14.51 13.52 -19.57
CA LEU A 193 14.00 14.76 -20.13
C LEU A 193 12.80 14.43 -21.02
N ILE A 194 11.62 14.92 -20.64
CA ILE A 194 10.37 14.68 -21.36
C ILE A 194 9.93 15.99 -22.01
N THR A 195 9.76 15.99 -23.32
CA THR A 195 9.34 17.17 -24.08
C THR A 195 7.99 16.96 -24.76
N ASN A 196 7.26 18.06 -24.94
CA ASN A 196 5.92 18.08 -25.56
C ASN A 196 4.89 17.18 -24.86
N ALA A 197 4.96 17.03 -23.54
CA ALA A 197 3.99 16.36 -22.68
C ALA A 197 2.73 17.21 -22.41
N GLU A 198 2.83 18.53 -22.28
CA GLU A 198 1.71 19.43 -21.94
C GLU A 198 1.14 20.22 -23.15
N ALA A 199 1.66 20.00 -24.36
CA ALA A 199 1.23 20.66 -25.61
C ALA A 199 1.39 22.19 -25.57
N TYR A 200 2.36 22.67 -24.81
CA TYR A 200 2.83 24.05 -24.94
C TYR A 200 3.90 24.19 -26.03
N GLY A 201 4.51 23.07 -26.47
CA GLY A 201 5.53 23.03 -27.51
C GLY A 201 6.91 23.52 -27.04
N THR A 202 7.02 23.92 -25.78
CA THR A 202 8.25 24.39 -25.13
C THR A 202 8.45 23.76 -23.76
N ASP A 203 7.67 22.73 -23.42
CA ASP A 203 7.79 22.03 -22.15
C ASP A 203 8.96 21.07 -22.18
N GLU A 204 9.75 21.12 -21.11
CA GLU A 204 10.95 20.34 -20.81
C GLU A 204 10.83 19.85 -19.37
N ILE A 205 10.24 18.68 -19.17
CA ILE A 205 9.99 18.11 -17.85
C ILE A 205 11.14 17.18 -17.49
N LEU A 206 12.02 17.65 -16.61
CA LEU A 206 13.07 16.83 -16.02
C LEU A 206 12.53 16.00 -14.84
N ALA A 207 12.38 14.71 -15.07
CA ALA A 207 11.85 13.73 -14.15
C ALA A 207 12.96 12.78 -13.65
N VAL A 208 12.89 12.30 -12.42
CA VAL A 208 13.82 11.34 -11.82
C VAL A 208 13.06 10.11 -11.36
N LEU A 209 13.46 8.94 -11.86
CA LEU A 209 12.90 7.65 -11.51
C LEU A 209 13.59 7.11 -10.25
N SER A 210 12.83 6.55 -9.31
CA SER A 210 13.40 5.80 -8.19
C SER A 210 14.16 4.57 -8.69
N GLY A 211 15.30 4.23 -8.07
CA GLY A 211 15.99 2.97 -8.38
C GLY A 211 15.27 1.72 -7.84
N ASP A 212 14.35 1.90 -6.89
CA ASP A 212 13.51 0.81 -6.38
C ASP A 212 12.34 0.55 -7.35
N VAL A 213 12.52 -0.45 -8.22
CA VAL A 213 11.50 -0.89 -9.19
C VAL A 213 10.33 -1.65 -8.54
N THR A 214 10.47 -2.07 -7.27
CA THR A 214 9.36 -2.70 -6.52
C THR A 214 8.39 -1.66 -5.98
N LYS A 215 8.80 -0.39 -5.93
CA LYS A 215 8.01 0.79 -5.56
C LYS A 215 8.32 1.94 -6.52
N PRO A 216 7.96 1.80 -7.81
CA PRO A 216 8.38 2.73 -8.83
C PRO A 216 7.72 4.09 -8.61
N THR A 217 8.54 5.10 -8.38
CA THR A 217 8.10 6.49 -8.18
C THR A 217 8.88 7.42 -9.10
N ILE A 218 8.24 8.53 -9.46
CA ILE A 218 8.86 9.61 -10.23
C ILE A 218 8.80 10.88 -9.39
N THR A 219 9.90 11.63 -9.39
CA THR A 219 9.97 12.97 -8.81
C THR A 219 10.44 13.97 -9.86
N PHE A 220 10.18 15.26 -9.63
CA PHE A 220 10.54 16.33 -10.56
C PHE A 220 11.63 17.20 -9.95
N ILE A 221 12.60 17.60 -10.77
CA ILE A 221 13.64 18.55 -10.36
C ILE A 221 13.05 19.95 -10.45
N GLU A 222 12.84 20.57 -9.29
CA GLU A 222 12.22 21.89 -9.23
C GLU A 222 13.02 22.91 -10.04
N LYS A 223 12.30 23.77 -10.79
CA LYS A 223 12.86 24.78 -11.71
C LYS A 223 13.64 24.24 -12.91
N GLU A 224 13.81 22.93 -13.04
CA GLU A 224 14.34 22.29 -14.26
C GLU A 224 13.26 21.47 -14.98
N ALA A 225 12.15 21.17 -14.32
CA ALA A 225 10.95 20.60 -14.93
C ALA A 225 10.02 21.69 -15.50
N ILE A 226 10.50 22.45 -16.48
CA ILE A 226 9.80 23.59 -17.07
C ILE A 226 8.61 23.13 -17.93
N LEU A 227 7.44 23.71 -17.67
CA LEU A 227 6.22 23.47 -18.45
C LEU A 227 6.03 24.51 -19.54
N TYR A 228 6.28 25.78 -19.22
CA TYR A 228 6.36 26.88 -20.18
C TYR A 228 6.79 28.16 -19.45
N VAL A 229 7.19 29.17 -20.22
CA VAL A 229 7.54 30.50 -19.68
C VAL A 229 6.32 31.41 -19.77
N HIS A 230 5.75 31.82 -18.64
CA HIS A 230 4.64 32.76 -18.57
C HIS A 230 5.14 34.20 -18.55
N ALA A 231 4.55 35.09 -19.36
CA ALA A 231 4.99 36.49 -19.49
C ALA A 231 5.05 37.26 -18.15
N THR A 232 4.14 36.96 -17.21
CA THR A 232 4.08 37.63 -15.91
C THR A 232 4.88 36.93 -14.81
N TYR A 233 4.93 35.59 -14.84
CA TYR A 233 5.44 34.82 -13.69
C TYR A 233 6.81 34.21 -13.96
N GLY A 234 7.34 34.36 -15.18
CA GLY A 234 8.52 33.64 -15.63
C GLY A 234 8.20 32.16 -15.77
N ASP A 235 9.19 31.34 -15.42
CA ASP A 235 9.10 29.89 -15.56
C ASP A 235 7.98 29.31 -14.70
N LEU A 236 7.13 28.53 -15.34
CA LEU A 236 6.21 27.62 -14.68
C LEU A 236 6.83 26.23 -14.70
N TRP A 237 7.00 25.58 -13.55
CA TRP A 237 7.57 24.24 -13.47
C TRP A 237 6.64 23.23 -12.79
N ALA A 238 6.89 21.96 -13.05
CA ALA A 238 6.30 20.83 -12.33
C ALA A 238 7.02 20.61 -10.99
N THR A 239 6.27 20.37 -9.92
CA THR A 239 6.82 19.90 -8.63
C THR A 239 6.12 18.63 -8.17
N THR A 240 6.86 17.83 -7.42
CA THR A 240 6.38 16.59 -6.78
C THR A 240 5.33 16.91 -5.73
N ILE A 241 4.13 16.33 -5.86
CA ILE A 241 3.08 16.44 -4.83
C ILE A 241 3.35 15.44 -3.71
N SER A 242 3.51 14.18 -4.12
CA SER A 242 3.87 13.03 -3.30
C SER A 242 4.52 12.02 -4.24
N PRO A 243 5.64 11.36 -3.85
CA PRO A 243 6.35 10.43 -4.73
C PRO A 243 5.47 9.32 -5.29
N GLY A 244 4.48 8.83 -4.51
CA GLY A 244 3.61 7.72 -4.93
C GLY A 244 2.53 8.08 -5.96
N LEU A 245 2.39 9.35 -6.34
CA LEU A 245 1.38 9.77 -7.33
C LEU A 245 1.92 9.72 -8.77
N SER A 246 3.23 9.86 -8.95
CA SER A 246 3.86 9.67 -10.24
C SER A 246 4.62 8.35 -10.23
N THR A 247 4.35 7.48 -11.20
CA THR A 247 4.88 6.12 -11.23
C THR A 247 5.35 5.76 -12.62
N TYR A 248 6.18 4.73 -12.73
CA TYR A 248 6.58 4.14 -13.99
C TYR A 248 6.44 2.62 -13.93
N ASN A 249 6.46 1.97 -15.09
CA ASN A 249 6.57 0.53 -15.21
C ASN A 249 7.81 0.21 -16.05
N SER A 250 8.80 -0.46 -15.48
CA SER A 250 10.05 -0.80 -16.16
C SER A 250 9.92 -1.93 -17.19
N CYS A 251 8.76 -2.60 -17.26
CA CYS A 251 8.53 -3.67 -18.24
C CYS A 251 7.94 -3.17 -19.56
N ASP A 252 7.00 -2.22 -19.52
CA ASP A 252 6.40 -1.61 -20.72
C ASP A 252 6.87 -0.17 -20.96
N TYR A 253 7.71 0.35 -20.06
CA TYR A 253 8.27 1.70 -20.07
C TYR A 253 7.23 2.81 -20.01
N SER A 254 6.00 2.51 -19.61
CA SER A 254 4.95 3.50 -19.41
C SER A 254 5.22 4.35 -18.17
N MET A 255 4.73 5.59 -18.20
CA MET A 255 4.86 6.54 -17.10
C MET A 255 3.53 7.24 -16.83
N ASN A 256 3.22 7.42 -15.55
CA ASN A 256 2.15 8.29 -15.09
C ASN A 256 2.78 9.43 -14.30
N LEU A 257 2.60 10.66 -14.78
CA LEU A 257 3.10 11.87 -14.15
C LEU A 257 1.95 12.58 -13.46
N GLU A 258 2.06 12.82 -12.15
CA GLU A 258 1.16 13.66 -11.39
C GLU A 258 1.90 14.73 -10.59
N PHE A 259 1.72 15.99 -10.99
CA PHE A 259 2.48 17.12 -10.44
C PHE A 259 1.61 18.35 -10.17
N LYS A 260 2.12 19.24 -9.32
CA LYS A 260 1.62 20.61 -9.17
C LYS A 260 2.41 21.54 -10.07
N ARG A 261 1.77 22.63 -10.46
CA ARG A 261 2.39 23.69 -11.26
C ARG A 261 2.80 24.81 -10.33
N CYS A 262 4.04 25.25 -10.37
CA CYS A 262 4.55 26.29 -9.49
C CYS A 262 5.32 27.36 -10.26
N VAL A 263 5.32 28.55 -9.69
CA VAL A 263 6.09 29.73 -10.09
C VAL A 263 6.88 30.21 -8.87
N SER A 264 7.73 31.22 -9.05
CA SER A 264 8.57 31.80 -7.99
C SER A 264 7.82 32.24 -6.74
N ILE A 265 6.55 32.62 -6.87
CA ILE A 265 5.71 33.14 -5.79
C ILE A 265 4.74 32.10 -5.19
N GLY A 266 4.73 30.85 -5.68
CA GLY A 266 3.88 29.79 -5.14
C GLY A 266 3.37 28.81 -6.19
N CYS A 267 2.47 27.91 -5.74
CA CYS A 267 1.90 26.85 -6.57
C CYS A 267 0.43 27.07 -6.84
N PHE A 268 0.01 26.76 -8.07
CA PHE A 268 -1.39 26.76 -8.46
C PHE A 268 -2.14 25.60 -7.79
N GLY A 269 -3.44 25.80 -7.55
CA GLY A 269 -4.34 24.74 -7.09
C GLY A 269 -4.51 23.63 -8.12
N GLY A 270 -4.79 22.43 -7.62
CA GLY A 270 -5.01 21.22 -8.42
C GLY A 270 -3.72 20.52 -8.88
N SER A 271 -3.84 19.24 -9.23
CA SER A 271 -2.78 18.47 -9.88
C SER A 271 -3.00 18.39 -11.39
N ARG A 272 -1.91 18.17 -12.13
CA ARG A 272 -1.94 17.73 -13.53
C ARG A 272 -1.59 16.26 -13.58
N LYS A 273 -2.25 15.53 -14.47
CA LYS A 273 -2.00 14.11 -14.73
C LYS A 273 -1.67 13.94 -16.21
N ILE A 274 -0.57 13.25 -16.49
CA ILE A 274 -0.15 12.87 -17.84
C ILE A 274 0.15 11.39 -17.83
N THR A 275 -0.45 10.64 -18.74
CA THR A 275 -0.11 9.24 -18.98
C THR A 275 0.68 9.16 -20.27
N LEU A 276 1.84 8.51 -20.21
CA LEU A 276 2.80 8.31 -21.28
C LEU A 276 2.89 6.81 -21.57
N VAL A 277 2.56 6.41 -22.79
CA VAL A 277 2.69 5.03 -23.28
C VAL A 277 3.70 5.03 -24.41
N LYS A 278 4.73 4.17 -24.31
CA LYS A 278 5.80 4.10 -25.30
C LYS A 278 5.26 3.59 -26.64
N GLN A 279 5.73 4.16 -27.76
CA GLN A 279 5.37 3.76 -29.12
C GLN A 279 6.29 2.67 -29.68
#